data_AF-A0A1H9HSD8-F1
#
_entry.id   AF-A0A1H9HSD8-F1
#
_cell.length_a   1.000
_cell.length_b   1.000
_cell.length_c   1.000
_cell.angle_alpha   90.00
_cell.angle_beta   90.00
_cell.angle_gamma   90.00
#
_symmetry.space_group_name_H-M   'P 1'
#
loop_
_entity.id
_entity.type
_entity.pdbx_description
1 polymer ?
#
loop_
_entity_poly.entity_id
_entity_poly.type
_entity_poly.pdbx_seq_one_letter_code
_entity_poly.pdbx_strand_id
1 'polypeptide(L)'
;MSDGGYLTTFNALKQQIDYNYRQYKEQLAGIEQRKLELKNETKSKGLVVATILFAPLVFYLFVLIFMYLGSRWGFFGIFYFIFIGLMILSIGVGEFFLLLPAVRNFFNAHYRYRVLCNDDIDEVVKKKTGVITFSDEEVFLLGKITAIDIFYEKVKKEALDKGENYRLVEAGEMTDYARSVLDEMREKSLFKEYRATNASMRREAGYEWVILCFGLLISIIVILCL
;
A
#
# COMPACT_ATOMS: atom_id res chain seq x y z
N MET A 1 -27.12 -46.47 -8.01
CA MET A 1 -26.53 -46.32 -6.66
C MET A 1 -26.43 -44.83 -6.40
N SER A 2 -26.96 -44.36 -5.28
CA SER A 2 -26.96 -42.94 -4.89
C SER A 2 -25.72 -42.71 -4.03
N ASP A 3 -24.82 -41.82 -4.44
CA ASP A 3 -23.53 -41.56 -3.76
C ASP A 3 -23.68 -40.76 -2.44
N GLY A 4 -24.85 -40.85 -1.79
CA GLY A 4 -25.14 -40.14 -0.54
C GLY A 4 -25.00 -38.60 -0.63
N GLY A 5 -25.03 -38.02 -1.84
CA GLY A 5 -24.80 -36.58 -2.06
C GLY A 5 -23.33 -36.14 -2.04
N TYR A 6 -22.38 -37.08 -1.96
CA TYR A 6 -20.94 -36.81 -1.92
C TYR A 6 -20.45 -36.01 -3.14
N LEU A 7 -20.64 -36.53 -4.35
CA LEU A 7 -20.13 -35.90 -5.58
C LEU A 7 -20.72 -34.50 -5.81
N THR A 8 -21.98 -34.28 -5.43
CA THR A 8 -22.62 -32.97 -5.53
C THR A 8 -21.94 -31.96 -4.61
N THR A 9 -21.68 -32.35 -3.35
CA THR A 9 -21.01 -31.48 -2.38
C THR A 9 -19.53 -31.27 -2.74
N PHE A 10 -18.86 -32.34 -3.20
CA PHE A 10 -17.49 -32.29 -3.69
C PHE A 10 -17.34 -31.29 -4.84
N ASN A 11 -18.18 -31.38 -5.86
CA ASN A 11 -18.11 -30.47 -7.02
C ASN A 11 -18.36 -29.01 -6.63
N ALA A 12 -19.32 -28.75 -5.74
CA ALA A 12 -19.59 -27.40 -5.23
C ALA A 12 -18.39 -26.83 -4.46
N LEU A 13 -17.81 -27.62 -3.53
CA LEU A 13 -16.63 -27.21 -2.78
C LEU A 13 -15.41 -27.04 -3.68
N LYS A 14 -15.22 -27.91 -4.66
CA LYS A 14 -14.13 -27.82 -5.63
C LYS A 14 -14.20 -26.52 -6.42
N GLN A 15 -15.39 -26.13 -6.89
CA GLN A 15 -15.57 -24.87 -7.60
C GLN A 15 -15.17 -23.66 -6.73
N GLN A 16 -15.48 -23.70 -5.43
CA GLN A 16 -15.08 -22.66 -4.48
C GLN A 16 -13.57 -22.66 -4.20
N ILE A 17 -12.95 -23.84 -4.06
CA ILE A 17 -11.49 -23.97 -3.89
C ILE A 17 -10.78 -23.47 -5.16
N ASP A 18 -11.25 -23.81 -6.36
CA ASP A 18 -10.69 -23.34 -7.63
C ASP A 18 -10.80 -21.82 -7.79
N TYR A 19 -11.87 -21.22 -7.28
CA TYR A 19 -12.00 -19.77 -7.22
C TYR A 19 -10.97 -19.16 -6.26
N ASN A 20 -10.89 -19.66 -5.02
CA ASN A 20 -9.94 -19.16 -4.01
C ASN A 20 -8.49 -19.35 -4.46
N TYR A 21 -8.17 -20.47 -5.10
CA TYR A 21 -6.84 -20.78 -5.62
C TYR A 21 -6.41 -19.75 -6.67
N ARG A 22 -7.33 -19.37 -7.58
CA ARG A 22 -7.10 -18.26 -8.52
C ARG A 22 -6.88 -16.94 -7.79
N GLN A 23 -7.72 -16.61 -6.81
CA GLN A 23 -7.56 -15.39 -6.01
C GLN A 23 -6.20 -15.33 -5.29
N TYR A 24 -5.73 -16.42 -4.68
CA TYR A 24 -4.41 -16.46 -4.03
C TYR A 24 -3.27 -16.27 -5.04
N LYS A 25 -3.35 -16.87 -6.23
CA LYS A 25 -2.36 -16.67 -7.30
C LYS A 25 -2.35 -15.24 -7.85
N GLU A 26 -3.53 -14.67 -8.08
CA GLU A 26 -3.68 -13.28 -8.52
C GLU A 26 -3.10 -12.33 -7.47
N GLN A 27 -3.40 -12.56 -6.19
CA GLN A 27 -2.87 -11.76 -5.09
C GLN A 27 -1.34 -11.86 -4.97
N LEU A 28 -0.78 -13.06 -5.13
CA LEU A 28 0.66 -13.31 -5.13
C LEU A 28 1.35 -12.57 -6.28
N ALA A 29 0.82 -12.68 -7.50
CA ALA A 29 1.33 -11.95 -8.66
C ALA A 29 1.23 -10.43 -8.48
N GLY A 30 0.18 -9.94 -7.81
CA GLY A 30 -0.01 -8.53 -7.50
C GLY A 30 0.91 -7.97 -6.41
N ILE A 31 1.70 -8.78 -5.71
CA ILE A 31 2.66 -8.29 -4.69
C ILE A 31 3.73 -7.40 -5.32
N GLU A 32 4.33 -7.82 -6.44
CA GLU A 32 5.40 -7.05 -7.08
C GLU A 32 4.91 -5.68 -7.57
N GLN A 33 3.71 -5.64 -8.15
CA GLN A 33 3.10 -4.40 -8.59
C GLN A 33 2.86 -3.45 -7.40
N ARG A 34 2.32 -3.95 -6.28
CA ARG A 34 2.12 -3.14 -5.06
C ARG A 34 3.44 -2.64 -4.46
N LYS A 35 4.51 -3.46 -4.48
CA LYS A 35 5.86 -3.02 -4.08
C LYS A 35 6.36 -1.87 -4.98
N LEU A 36 6.14 -1.97 -6.29
CA LEU A 36 6.51 -0.95 -7.26
C LEU A 36 5.71 0.35 -7.07
N GLU A 37 4.40 0.26 -6.84
CA GLU A 37 3.53 1.40 -6.55
C GLU A 37 3.99 2.16 -5.30
N LEU A 38 4.31 1.47 -4.21
CA LEU A 38 4.85 2.08 -2.99
C LEU A 38 6.22 2.76 -3.22
N LYS A 39 7.07 2.16 -4.05
CA LYS A 39 8.36 2.75 -4.44
C LYS A 39 8.16 4.03 -5.24
N ASN A 40 7.23 4.01 -6.19
CA ASN A 40 6.90 5.15 -7.03
C ASN A 40 6.25 6.28 -6.22
N GLU A 41 5.40 5.95 -5.25
CA GLU A 41 4.81 6.93 -4.34
C GLU A 41 5.90 7.62 -3.50
N THR A 42 6.85 6.85 -2.98
CA THR A 42 8.00 7.40 -2.22
C THR A 42 8.83 8.34 -3.10
N LYS A 43 9.11 7.96 -4.35
CA LYS A 43 9.82 8.80 -5.32
C LYS A 43 9.04 10.07 -5.66
N SER A 44 7.73 9.95 -5.90
CA SER A 44 6.86 11.08 -6.20
C SER A 44 6.86 12.10 -5.05
N LYS A 45 6.70 11.64 -3.81
CA LYS A 45 6.79 12.50 -2.62
C LYS A 45 8.17 13.13 -2.46
N GLY A 46 9.24 12.39 -2.77
CA GLY A 46 10.60 12.93 -2.79
C GLY A 46 10.81 14.00 -3.85
N LEU A 47 10.22 13.82 -5.04
CA LEU A 47 10.25 14.81 -6.12
C LEU A 47 9.53 16.09 -5.70
N VAL A 48 8.36 15.99 -5.04
CA VAL A 48 7.67 17.16 -4.50
C VAL A 48 8.55 17.94 -3.51
N VAL A 49 9.22 17.25 -2.58
CA VAL A 49 10.15 17.89 -1.64
C VAL A 49 11.29 18.60 -2.38
N ALA A 50 11.89 17.93 -3.38
CA ALA A 50 12.95 18.52 -4.19
C ALA A 50 12.44 19.76 -4.96
N THR A 51 11.27 19.69 -5.59
CA THR A 51 10.67 20.83 -6.30
C THR A 51 10.47 22.03 -5.38
N ILE A 52 9.99 21.81 -4.15
CA ILE A 52 9.82 22.88 -3.17
C ILE A 52 11.19 23.49 -2.79
N LEU A 53 12.20 22.66 -2.49
CA LEU A 53 13.56 23.11 -2.13
C LEU A 53 14.30 23.84 -3.26
N PHE A 54 14.04 23.48 -4.52
CA PHE A 54 14.67 24.11 -5.68
C PHE A 54 13.87 25.28 -6.27
N ALA A 55 12.63 25.51 -5.81
CA ALA A 55 11.81 26.63 -6.25
C ALA A 55 12.48 28.01 -6.06
N PRO A 56 13.21 28.28 -4.95
CA PRO A 56 13.93 29.55 -4.78
C PRO A 56 15.04 29.76 -5.81
N LEU A 57 15.70 28.68 -6.25
CA LEU A 57 16.80 28.76 -7.21
C LEU A 57 16.28 29.07 -8.61
N VAL A 58 15.19 28.42 -9.01
CA VAL A 58 14.47 28.74 -10.27
C VAL A 58 14.00 30.19 -10.24
N PHE A 59 13.45 30.63 -9.11
CA PHE A 59 13.00 32.00 -8.95
C PHE A 59 14.13 33.02 -9.00
N TYR A 60 15.25 32.73 -8.33
CA TYR A 60 16.46 33.56 -8.38
C TYR A 60 16.96 33.73 -9.82
N LEU A 61 16.93 32.65 -10.62
CA LEU A 61 17.26 32.72 -12.05
C LEU A 61 16.30 33.66 -12.82
N PHE A 62 14.98 33.58 -12.55
CA PHE A 62 14.02 34.52 -13.13
C PHE A 62 14.33 35.96 -12.72
N VAL A 63 14.60 36.21 -11.43
CA VAL A 63 14.97 37.54 -10.93
C VAL A 63 16.20 38.08 -11.65
N LEU A 64 17.24 37.26 -11.84
CA LEU A 64 18.45 37.66 -12.59
C LEU A 64 18.17 38.00 -14.05
N ILE A 65 17.31 37.24 -14.72
CA ILE A 65 16.88 37.52 -16.10
C ILE A 65 16.13 38.87 -16.15
N PHE A 66 15.23 39.12 -15.19
CA PHE A 66 14.52 40.39 -15.09
C PHE A 66 15.42 41.55 -14.66
N MET A 67 16.46 41.35 -13.84
CA MET A 67 17.52 42.36 -13.58
C MET A 67 18.18 42.77 -14.89
N TYR A 68 18.60 41.78 -15.66
CA TYR A 68 19.34 41.99 -16.90
C TYR A 68 18.49 42.72 -17.95
N LEU A 69 17.23 42.33 -18.12
CA LEU A 69 16.28 42.99 -19.01
C LEU A 69 15.90 44.39 -18.50
N GLY A 70 15.58 44.54 -17.21
CA GLY A 70 15.17 45.82 -16.62
C GLY A 70 16.27 46.89 -16.66
N SER A 71 17.53 46.49 -16.44
CA SER A 71 18.69 47.40 -16.53
C SER A 71 18.93 47.93 -17.94
N ARG A 72 18.63 47.13 -18.98
CA ARG A 72 18.74 47.53 -20.39
C ARG A 72 17.60 48.44 -20.86
N TRP A 73 16.43 48.36 -20.23
CA TRP A 73 15.20 49.02 -20.70
C TRP A 73 14.74 50.18 -19.80
N GLY A 74 15.55 50.57 -18.80
CA GLY A 74 15.32 51.77 -17.99
C GLY A 74 14.15 51.67 -16.99
N PHE A 75 13.90 50.48 -16.44
CA PHE A 75 12.81 50.27 -15.49
C PHE A 75 13.11 50.89 -14.12
N PHE A 76 12.14 51.61 -13.52
CA PHE A 76 12.28 52.33 -12.24
C PHE A 76 12.74 51.42 -11.09
N GLY A 77 13.95 51.65 -10.57
CA GLY A 77 14.62 50.78 -9.59
C GLY A 77 13.89 50.59 -8.25
N ILE A 78 13.01 51.51 -7.84
CA ILE A 78 12.24 51.39 -6.58
C ILE A 78 11.10 50.38 -6.72
N PHE A 79 10.33 50.42 -7.80
CA PHE A 79 9.28 49.43 -8.07
C PHE A 79 9.88 48.04 -8.27
N TYR A 80 11.07 47.96 -8.83
CA TYR A 80 11.86 46.75 -8.97
C TYR A 80 12.24 46.13 -7.60
N PHE A 81 12.79 46.94 -6.69
CA PHE A 81 13.15 46.49 -5.34
C PHE A 81 11.94 46.03 -4.52
N ILE A 82 10.82 46.76 -4.59
CA ILE A 82 9.59 46.40 -3.88
C ILE A 82 8.99 45.11 -4.44
N PHE A 83 8.93 44.98 -5.78
CA PHE A 83 8.42 43.78 -6.43
C PHE A 83 9.24 42.54 -6.07
N ILE A 84 10.58 42.65 -6.08
CA ILE A 84 11.47 41.53 -5.72
C ILE A 84 11.42 41.21 -4.24
N GLY A 85 11.37 42.24 -3.37
CA GLY A 85 11.20 42.04 -1.93
C GLY A 85 9.92 41.27 -1.61
N LEU A 86 8.79 41.66 -2.20
CA LEU A 86 7.51 40.97 -2.05
C LEU A 86 7.53 39.55 -2.62
N MET A 87 8.21 39.34 -3.73
CA MET A 87 8.37 38.04 -4.36
C MET A 87 9.24 37.08 -3.53
N ILE A 88 10.39 37.53 -3.01
CA ILE A 88 11.24 36.74 -2.12
C ILE A 88 10.49 36.40 -0.84
N LEU A 89 9.75 37.36 -0.28
CA LEU A 89 9.00 37.16 0.96
C LEU A 89 7.83 36.19 0.78
N SER A 90 7.07 36.29 -0.32
CA SER A 90 5.98 35.36 -0.64
C SER A 90 6.47 33.93 -0.91
N ILE A 91 7.63 33.78 -1.56
CA ILE A 91 8.23 32.46 -1.80
C ILE A 91 8.81 31.86 -0.54
N GLY A 92 9.56 32.63 0.26
CA GLY A 92 10.14 32.12 1.50
C GLY A 92 9.06 31.67 2.50
N VAL A 93 7.95 32.40 2.57
CA VAL A 93 6.78 32.02 3.38
C VAL A 93 6.09 30.78 2.80
N GLY A 94 5.89 30.73 1.47
CA GLY A 94 5.29 29.57 0.80
C GLY A 94 6.14 28.30 0.95
N GLU A 95 7.46 28.41 0.81
CA GLU A 95 8.40 27.31 0.96
C GLU A 95 8.39 26.79 2.39
N PHE A 96 8.48 27.67 3.39
CA PHE A 96 8.44 27.27 4.80
C PHE A 96 7.18 26.48 5.16
N PHE A 97 6.03 26.90 4.64
CA PHE A 97 4.74 26.26 4.92
C PHE A 97 4.48 24.98 4.14
N LEU A 98 5.01 24.85 2.93
CA LEU A 98 4.82 23.67 2.09
C LEU A 98 5.89 22.60 2.34
N LEU A 99 7.11 23.00 2.73
CA LEU A 99 8.25 22.09 2.89
C LEU A 99 8.06 21.14 4.08
N LEU A 100 7.69 21.66 5.25
CA LEU A 100 7.49 20.84 6.46
C LEU A 100 6.47 19.70 6.27
N PRO A 101 5.24 19.93 5.77
CA PRO A 101 4.30 18.84 5.51
C PRO A 101 4.76 17.92 4.38
N ALA A 102 5.41 18.43 3.34
CA ALA A 102 5.94 17.61 2.24
C ALA A 102 7.03 16.65 2.73
N VAL A 103 7.97 17.14 3.55
CA VAL A 103 9.05 16.35 4.16
C VAL A 103 8.47 15.26 5.07
N ARG A 104 7.47 15.60 5.90
CA ARG A 104 6.77 14.61 6.74
C ARG A 104 6.09 13.53 5.90
N ASN A 105 5.39 13.91 4.82
CA ASN A 105 4.72 12.96 3.93
C ASN A 105 5.74 12.03 3.23
N PHE A 106 6.89 12.57 2.83
CA PHE A 106 7.99 11.78 2.28
C PHE A 106 8.54 10.78 3.31
N PHE A 107 8.84 11.22 4.55
CA PHE A 107 9.32 10.31 5.59
C PHE A 107 8.32 9.21 5.93
N ASN A 108 7.02 9.53 6.00
CA ASN A 108 5.97 8.54 6.21
C ASN A 108 5.93 7.51 5.07
N ALA A 109 5.97 7.96 3.81
CA ALA A 109 5.97 7.05 2.66
C ALA A 109 7.22 6.18 2.61
N HIS A 110 8.39 6.77 2.88
CA HIS A 110 9.66 6.04 2.94
C HIS A 110 9.68 5.02 4.07
N TYR A 111 9.21 5.40 5.27
CA TYR A 111 9.10 4.49 6.40
C TYR A 111 8.12 3.35 6.10
N ARG A 112 6.97 3.63 5.47
CA ARG A 112 6.01 2.60 5.05
C ARG A 112 6.60 1.65 4.03
N TYR A 113 7.27 2.18 3.01
CA TYR A 113 7.96 1.36 2.03
C TYR A 113 9.00 0.46 2.70
N ARG A 114 9.83 1.00 3.59
CA ARG A 114 10.84 0.22 4.32
C ARG A 114 10.17 -0.83 5.20
N VAL A 115 9.15 -0.49 5.97
CA VAL A 115 8.49 -1.43 6.90
C VAL A 115 7.82 -2.59 6.17
N LEU A 116 7.16 -2.33 5.04
CA LEU A 116 6.44 -3.37 4.31
C LEU A 116 7.37 -4.21 3.42
N CYS A 117 8.49 -3.65 2.97
CA CYS A 117 9.44 -4.32 2.07
C CYS A 117 10.69 -4.90 2.75
N ASN A 118 11.05 -4.49 3.97
CA ASN A 118 12.16 -5.09 4.73
C ASN A 118 11.64 -6.09 5.76
N ASP A 119 12.26 -7.27 5.77
CA ASP A 119 12.02 -8.30 6.78
C ASP A 119 12.83 -8.09 8.07
N ASP A 120 13.72 -7.09 8.11
CA ASP A 120 14.58 -6.75 9.25
C ASP A 120 13.83 -6.21 10.49
N ILE A 121 12.49 -6.12 10.45
CA ILE A 121 11.72 -5.81 11.65
C ILE A 121 11.65 -7.07 12.50
N ASP A 122 12.20 -6.98 13.71
CA ASP A 122 12.11 -8.02 14.73
C ASP A 122 10.67 -8.57 14.83
N GLU A 123 10.53 -9.90 14.72
CA GLU A 123 9.24 -10.60 14.81
C GLU A 123 8.44 -10.21 16.06
N VAL A 124 9.14 -9.92 17.16
CA VAL A 124 8.50 -9.50 18.42
C VAL A 124 7.78 -8.17 18.25
N VAL A 125 8.35 -7.26 17.45
CA VAL A 125 7.76 -5.96 17.14
C VAL A 125 6.63 -6.12 16.13
N LYS A 126 6.79 -6.97 15.10
CA LYS A 126 5.72 -7.29 14.14
C LYS A 126 4.47 -7.83 14.84
N LYS A 127 4.64 -8.83 15.73
CA LYS A 127 3.54 -9.45 16.50
C LYS A 127 2.84 -8.48 17.43
N LYS A 128 3.58 -7.56 18.07
CA LYS A 128 2.99 -6.52 18.94
C LYS A 128 2.24 -5.43 18.18
N THR A 129 2.68 -5.09 16.97
CA THR A 129 2.11 -4.02 16.16
C THR A 129 1.05 -4.49 15.16
N GLY A 130 0.94 -5.80 14.93
CA GLY A 130 0.01 -6.38 13.95
C GLY A 130 0.34 -6.01 12.50
N VAL A 131 1.60 -5.64 12.24
CA VAL A 131 2.06 -5.30 10.89
C VAL A 131 2.37 -6.58 10.12
N ILE A 132 1.74 -6.72 8.96
CA ILE A 132 1.95 -7.81 8.00
C ILE A 132 2.85 -7.24 6.89
N THR A 133 4.03 -7.81 6.66
CA THR A 133 4.91 -7.42 5.55
C THR A 133 4.51 -8.14 4.25
N PHE A 134 5.06 -7.70 3.12
CA PHE A 134 4.87 -8.43 1.87
C PHE A 134 5.46 -9.84 1.89
N SER A 135 6.54 -10.04 2.66
CA SER A 135 7.15 -11.38 2.84
C SER A 135 6.23 -12.28 3.65
N ASP A 136 5.63 -11.76 4.73
CA ASP A 136 4.64 -12.51 5.52
C ASP A 136 3.42 -12.88 4.66
N GLU A 137 2.96 -11.96 3.81
CA GLU A 137 1.90 -12.20 2.84
C GLU A 137 2.29 -13.28 1.81
N GLU A 138 3.49 -13.21 1.26
CA GLU A 138 4.01 -14.17 0.29
C GLU A 138 4.12 -15.58 0.86
N VAL A 139 4.69 -15.72 2.07
CA VAL A 139 4.79 -17.01 2.78
C VAL A 139 3.40 -17.59 3.05
N PHE A 140 2.44 -16.76 3.47
CA PHE A 140 1.07 -17.20 3.69
C PHE A 140 0.41 -17.69 2.39
N LEU A 141 0.52 -16.93 1.31
CA LEU A 141 -0.09 -17.26 0.02
C LEU A 141 0.52 -18.52 -0.58
N LEU A 142 1.85 -18.64 -0.57
CA LEU A 142 2.56 -19.84 -1.01
C LEU A 142 2.12 -21.05 -0.19
N GLY A 143 2.05 -20.92 1.14
CA GLY A 143 1.54 -21.98 2.01
C GLY A 143 0.12 -22.44 1.65
N LYS A 144 -0.78 -21.50 1.31
CA LYS A 144 -2.15 -21.83 0.86
C LYS A 144 -2.18 -22.50 -0.50
N ILE A 145 -1.43 -21.99 -1.47
CA ILE A 145 -1.34 -22.54 -2.83
C ILE A 145 -0.78 -23.97 -2.76
N THR A 146 0.35 -24.18 -2.07
CA THR A 146 0.95 -25.50 -1.92
C THR A 146 0.02 -26.49 -1.20
N ALA A 147 -0.70 -26.05 -0.16
CA ALA A 147 -1.66 -26.91 0.53
C ALA A 147 -2.86 -27.32 -0.34
N ILE A 148 -3.24 -26.49 -1.33
CA ILE A 148 -4.27 -26.83 -2.33
C ILE A 148 -3.68 -27.76 -3.40
N ASP A 149 -2.45 -27.50 -3.86
CA ASP A 149 -1.76 -28.35 -4.85
C ASP A 149 -1.56 -29.78 -4.34
N ILE A 150 -1.10 -29.94 -3.10
CA ILE A 150 -0.95 -31.25 -2.44
C ILE A 150 -2.31 -31.97 -2.37
N PHE A 151 -3.38 -31.22 -2.07
CA PHE A 151 -4.73 -31.78 -2.02
C PHE A 151 -5.20 -32.23 -3.41
N TYR A 152 -4.93 -31.46 -4.47
CA TYR A 152 -5.26 -31.85 -5.84
C TYR A 152 -4.46 -33.05 -6.33
N GLU A 153 -3.20 -33.20 -5.92
CA GLU A 153 -2.47 -34.43 -6.16
C GLU A 153 -3.11 -35.64 -5.47
N LYS A 154 -3.54 -35.48 -4.22
CA LYS A 154 -4.25 -36.52 -3.47
C LYS A 154 -5.56 -36.91 -4.17
N VAL A 155 -6.38 -35.92 -4.55
CA VAL A 155 -7.62 -36.14 -5.32
C VAL A 155 -7.37 -36.95 -6.59
N LYS A 156 -6.30 -36.62 -7.33
CA LYS A 156 -5.95 -37.33 -8.57
C LYS A 156 -5.44 -38.75 -8.32
N LYS A 157 -4.57 -38.94 -7.32
CA LYS A 157 -3.99 -40.26 -6.97
C LYS A 157 -5.05 -41.23 -6.47
N GLU A 158 -6.00 -40.72 -5.70
CA GLU A 158 -7.05 -41.51 -5.05
C GLU A 158 -8.41 -41.43 -5.77
N ALA A 159 -8.48 -40.85 -6.98
CA ALA A 159 -9.70 -40.71 -7.78
C ALA A 159 -10.93 -40.21 -6.96
N LEU A 160 -10.68 -39.27 -6.03
CA LEU A 160 -11.68 -38.79 -5.07
C LEU A 160 -12.83 -38.03 -5.74
N ASP A 161 -12.62 -37.57 -6.97
CA ASP A 161 -13.57 -36.88 -7.83
C ASP A 161 -14.49 -37.83 -8.62
N LYS A 162 -14.13 -39.11 -8.73
CA LYS A 162 -14.90 -40.13 -9.46
C LYS A 162 -15.78 -40.99 -8.55
N GLY A 163 -15.60 -40.87 -7.24
CA GLY A 163 -16.36 -41.67 -6.28
C GLY A 163 -15.87 -43.13 -6.15
N GLU A 164 -14.85 -43.53 -6.90
CA GLU A 164 -14.45 -44.95 -7.07
C GLU A 164 -13.92 -45.62 -5.79
N ASN A 165 -13.35 -44.83 -4.87
CA ASN A 165 -12.78 -45.33 -3.60
C ASN A 165 -13.76 -45.32 -2.42
N TYR A 166 -15.00 -44.88 -2.61
CA TYR A 166 -16.00 -44.86 -1.54
C TYR A 166 -16.92 -46.07 -1.65
N ARG A 167 -16.56 -47.15 -0.96
CA ARG A 167 -17.55 -48.19 -0.66
C ARG A 167 -18.54 -47.59 0.33
N LEU A 168 -19.77 -47.33 -0.11
CA LEU A 168 -20.90 -46.99 0.78
C LEU A 168 -20.96 -48.00 1.92
N VAL A 169 -21.08 -47.53 3.17
CA VAL A 169 -21.29 -48.42 4.34
C VAL A 169 -22.69 -49.03 4.25
N GLU A 170 -23.68 -48.19 3.89
CA GLU A 170 -25.07 -48.55 3.59
C GLU A 170 -25.63 -47.65 2.47
N ALA A 171 -26.76 -48.01 1.87
CA ALA A 171 -27.37 -47.25 0.79
C ALA A 171 -27.79 -45.84 1.26
N GLY A 172 -27.03 -44.81 0.87
CA GLY A 172 -27.31 -43.41 1.19
C GLY A 172 -26.44 -42.83 2.31
N GLU A 173 -25.64 -43.64 3.01
CA GLU A 173 -24.74 -43.16 4.06
C GLU A 173 -23.30 -42.98 3.57
N MET A 174 -22.76 -41.79 3.83
CA MET A 174 -21.40 -41.40 3.50
C MET A 174 -20.40 -42.00 4.49
N THR A 175 -19.29 -42.56 4.00
CA THR A 175 -18.21 -43.11 4.85
C THR A 175 -17.52 -42.01 5.65
N ASP A 176 -16.92 -42.36 6.80
CA ASP A 176 -16.13 -41.42 7.58
C ASP A 176 -14.93 -40.86 6.79
N TYR A 177 -14.38 -41.67 5.87
CA TYR A 177 -13.35 -41.20 4.92
C TYR A 177 -13.88 -40.09 4.00
N ALA A 178 -15.02 -40.30 3.35
CA ALA A 178 -15.65 -39.29 2.49
C ALA A 178 -16.00 -38.01 3.27
N ARG A 179 -16.47 -38.14 4.52
CA ARG A 179 -16.70 -36.98 5.39
C ARG A 179 -15.41 -36.22 5.66
N SER A 180 -14.32 -36.91 6.01
CA SER A 180 -13.03 -36.28 6.26
C SER A 180 -12.47 -35.52 5.04
N VAL A 181 -12.68 -36.06 3.83
CA VAL A 181 -12.30 -35.39 2.59
C VAL A 181 -13.12 -34.12 2.37
N LEU A 182 -14.44 -34.18 2.60
CA LEU A 182 -15.30 -32.99 2.50
C LEU A 182 -14.98 -31.96 3.57
N ASP A 183 -14.60 -32.37 4.78
CA ASP A 183 -14.16 -31.45 5.84
C ASP A 183 -12.84 -30.77 5.47
N GLU A 184 -11.86 -31.52 4.94
CA GLU A 184 -10.63 -30.96 4.39
C GLU A 184 -10.92 -29.95 3.25
N MET A 185 -11.89 -30.26 2.38
CA MET A 185 -12.34 -29.34 1.32
C MET A 185 -13.01 -28.09 1.88
N ARG A 186 -13.83 -28.22 2.93
CA ARG A 186 -14.47 -27.07 3.60
C ARG A 186 -13.43 -26.13 4.20
N GLU A 187 -12.38 -26.67 4.81
CA GLU A 187 -11.29 -25.84 5.34
C GLU A 187 -10.56 -25.06 4.23
N LYS A 188 -10.34 -25.67 3.08
CA LYS A 188 -9.70 -25.04 1.92
C LYS A 188 -10.64 -24.11 1.12
N SER A 189 -11.95 -24.31 1.21
CA SER A 189 -12.95 -23.46 0.53
C SER A 189 -13.21 -22.14 1.26
N LEU A 190 -12.75 -22.00 2.50
CA LEU A 190 -12.77 -20.74 3.23
C LEU A 190 -11.65 -19.83 2.75
N PHE A 191 -12.02 -18.74 2.08
CA PHE A 191 -11.09 -17.68 1.73
C PHE A 191 -10.66 -16.94 3.00
N LYS A 192 -9.35 -16.83 3.22
CA LYS A 192 -8.77 -16.04 4.31
C LYS A 192 -7.96 -14.92 3.69
N GLU A 193 -8.47 -13.70 3.79
CA GLU A 193 -7.73 -12.52 3.35
C GLU A 193 -6.58 -12.26 4.32
N TYR A 194 -5.37 -12.30 3.79
CA TYR A 194 -4.15 -11.95 4.51
C TYR A 194 -3.33 -11.07 3.60
N ARG A 195 -3.36 -9.75 3.84
CA ARG A 195 -2.69 -8.74 3.02
C ARG A 195 -1.76 -7.94 3.89
N ALA A 196 -0.63 -7.52 3.31
CA ALA A 196 0.26 -6.57 3.93
C ALA A 196 -0.56 -5.37 4.43
N THR A 197 -0.48 -5.11 5.74
CA THR A 197 -1.35 -4.12 6.37
C THR A 197 -1.10 -2.79 5.68
N ASN A 198 -2.17 -2.02 5.40
CA ASN A 198 -2.00 -0.58 5.29
C ASN A 198 -1.49 -0.13 6.65
N ALA A 199 -0.16 -0.13 6.85
CA ALA A 199 0.46 0.33 8.08
C ALA A 199 -0.20 1.66 8.36
N SER A 200 -0.97 1.71 9.45
CA SER A 200 -1.81 2.84 9.82
C SER A 200 -0.89 3.97 10.28
N MET A 201 -0.14 4.51 9.33
CA MET A 201 0.72 5.65 9.55
C MET A 201 -0.17 6.85 9.69
N ARG A 202 0.24 7.75 10.60
CA ARG A 202 -0.43 9.01 10.89
C ARG A 202 -0.90 9.65 9.58
N ARG A 203 -2.18 10.04 9.56
CA ARG A 203 -2.89 10.72 8.46
C ARG A 203 -1.94 11.66 7.71
N GLU A 204 -1.96 11.57 6.38
CA GLU A 204 -1.15 12.44 5.53
C GLU A 204 -1.34 13.90 5.94
N ALA A 205 -0.24 14.65 5.98
CA ALA A 205 -0.30 16.08 6.24
C ALA A 205 -0.97 16.75 5.03
N GLY A 206 -2.26 17.07 5.19
CA GLY A 206 -3.06 17.77 4.19
C GLY A 206 -3.15 19.28 4.45
N TYR A 207 -4.21 19.90 3.94
CA TYR A 207 -4.47 21.35 4.07
C TYR A 207 -4.50 21.87 5.52
N GLU A 208 -4.75 20.98 6.49
CA GLU A 208 -4.74 21.27 7.93
C GLU A 208 -3.39 21.88 8.39
N TRP A 209 -2.27 21.46 7.79
CA TRP A 209 -0.96 22.01 8.11
C TRP A 209 -0.79 23.44 7.59
N VAL A 210 -1.32 23.73 6.41
CA VAL A 210 -1.31 25.08 5.83
C VAL A 210 -2.10 26.04 6.73
N ILE A 211 -3.24 25.60 7.27
CA ILE A 211 -4.07 26.38 8.21
C ILE A 211 -3.32 26.65 9.52
N LEU A 212 -2.69 25.64 10.12
CA LEU A 212 -1.90 25.79 11.36
C LEU A 212 -0.73 26.76 11.18
N CYS A 213 -0.01 26.60 10.09
CA CYS A 213 1.09 27.45 9.68
C CYS A 213 0.67 28.91 9.45
N PHE A 214 -0.45 29.13 8.75
CA PHE A 214 -1.00 30.46 8.51
C PHE A 214 -1.48 31.12 9.81
N GLY A 215 -2.11 30.37 10.71
CA GLY A 215 -2.50 30.84 12.04
C GLY A 215 -1.31 31.26 12.90
N LEU A 216 -0.20 30.51 12.86
CA LEU A 216 1.05 30.87 13.53
C LEU A 216 1.62 32.19 12.99
N LEU A 217 1.62 32.39 11.67
CA LEU A 217 2.17 33.60 11.06
C LEU A 217 1.32 34.84 11.35
N ILE A 218 -0.01 34.74 11.32
CA ILE A 218 -0.89 35.83 11.78
C ILE A 218 -0.61 36.16 13.25
N SER A 219 -0.46 35.15 14.10
CA SER A 219 -0.18 35.35 15.53
C SER A 219 1.15 36.08 15.76
N ILE A 220 2.19 35.72 15.02
CA ILE A 220 3.50 36.40 15.07
C ILE A 220 3.38 37.85 14.60
N ILE A 221 2.65 38.11 13.50
CA ILE A 221 2.42 39.48 13.01
C ILE A 221 1.67 40.33 14.05
N VAL A 222 0.62 39.77 14.65
CA VAL A 222 -0.16 40.48 15.68
C VAL A 222 0.70 40.82 16.90
N ILE A 223 1.56 39.90 17.34
CA ILE A 223 2.49 40.14 18.47
C ILE A 223 3.55 41.18 18.12
N LEU A 224 4.06 41.20 16.88
CA LEU A 224 5.06 42.18 16.43
C LEU A 224 4.49 43.57 16.16
N CYS A 225 3.18 43.69 15.90
CA CYS A 225 2.48 44.95 15.67
C CYS A 225 1.82 45.55 16.93
N LEU A 226 1.96 44.88 18.08
CA LEU A 226 1.52 45.31 19.41
C LEU A 226 2.70 45.89 20.19
#